data_AF-A0A1S6HSX7-F1
#
_entry.id   AF-A0A1S6HSX7-F1
#
_cell.length_a   1.000
_cell.length_b   1.000
_cell.length_c   1.000
_cell.angle_alpha   90.00
_cell.angle_beta   90.00
_cell.angle_gamma   90.00
#
_symmetry.space_group_name_H-M   'P 1'
#
loop_
_entity.id
_entity.type
_entity.pdbx_description
1 polymer ?
#
loop_
_entity_poly.entity_id
_entity_poly.type
_entity_poly.pdbx_seq_one_letter_code
_entity_poly.pdbx_strand_id
1 'polypeptide(L)'
;MSICNSRHRHDPTFETLPLDQGGAGRHRCCGCAYERGYDLGLQREELLNIDIESLPESQAGTVRHRSPHAAFAMGYQDGIAASYMS
;
A
#
# COMPACT_ATOMS: atom_id res chain seq x y z
N MET A 1 1.44 -12.38 -13.33
CA MET A 1 0.82 -11.64 -12.21
C MET A 1 0.43 -12.62 -11.12
N SER A 2 0.79 -12.33 -9.87
CA SER A 2 0.43 -13.14 -8.69
C SER A 2 -0.72 -12.48 -7.94
N ILE A 3 -1.56 -13.29 -7.30
CA ILE A 3 -2.65 -12.82 -6.43
C ILE A 3 -2.11 -12.74 -5.01
N CYS A 4 -2.30 -11.61 -4.33
CA CYS A 4 -1.99 -11.48 -2.92
C CYS A 4 -2.98 -12.30 -2.09
N ASN A 5 -2.49 -13.06 -1.11
CA ASN A 5 -3.32 -13.79 -0.14
C ASN A 5 -3.01 -13.41 1.33
N SER A 6 -2.26 -12.32 1.53
CA SER A 6 -1.88 -11.84 2.86
C SER A 6 -3.07 -11.28 3.63
N ARG A 7 -2.98 -11.36 4.96
CA ARG A 7 -4.05 -10.91 5.88
C ARG A 7 -4.35 -9.42 5.78
N HIS A 8 -3.38 -8.59 5.39
CA HIS A 8 -3.56 -7.15 5.19
C HIS A 8 -4.71 -6.82 4.23
N ARG A 9 -5.13 -7.76 3.38
CA ARG A 9 -6.27 -7.55 2.46
C ARG A 9 -7.58 -7.23 3.18
N HIS A 10 -7.64 -7.53 4.47
CA HIS A 10 -8.81 -7.33 5.33
C HIS A 10 -8.55 -6.32 6.44
N ASP A 11 -7.45 -5.56 6.38
CA ASP A 11 -7.16 -4.55 7.40
C ASP A 11 -8.16 -3.38 7.27
N PRO A 12 -8.91 -3.04 8.34
CA PRO A 12 -9.91 -1.97 8.29
C PRO A 12 -9.30 -0.58 8.11
N THR A 13 -8.01 -0.39 8.39
CA THR A 13 -7.32 0.90 8.14
C THR A 13 -7.44 1.34 6.69
N PHE A 14 -7.50 0.40 5.74
CA PHE A 14 -7.65 0.68 4.32
C PHE A 14 -9.04 1.14 3.91
N GLU A 15 -10.05 1.06 4.79
CA GLU A 15 -11.41 1.53 4.48
C GLU A 15 -11.51 3.04 4.33
N THR A 16 -10.57 3.78 4.92
CA THR A 16 -10.50 5.25 4.82
C THR A 16 -9.81 5.71 3.54
N LEU A 17 -9.13 4.81 2.82
CA LEU A 17 -8.39 5.16 1.62
C LEU A 17 -9.33 5.58 0.47
N PRO A 18 -8.90 6.52 -0.40
CA PRO A 18 -9.63 6.87 -1.60
C PRO A 18 -9.96 5.65 -2.46
N LEU A 19 -11.17 5.66 -3.04
CA LEU A 19 -11.54 4.67 -4.04
C LEU A 19 -10.78 4.92 -5.34
N ASP A 20 -10.35 3.85 -5.98
CA ASP A 20 -9.70 3.86 -7.28
C ASP A 20 -10.24 2.73 -8.16
N GLN A 21 -11.23 3.06 -8.99
CA GLN A 21 -11.90 2.09 -9.88
C GLN A 21 -11.38 2.14 -11.33
N GLY A 22 -10.46 3.06 -11.64
CA GLY A 22 -10.03 3.34 -13.02
C GLY A 22 -8.64 3.96 -13.18
N GLY A 23 -7.87 4.13 -12.11
CA GLY A 23 -6.54 4.73 -12.11
C GLY A 23 -5.38 3.75 -12.31
N ALA A 24 -4.17 4.29 -12.26
CA ALA A 24 -2.93 3.53 -12.36
C ALA A 24 -2.77 2.58 -11.16
N GLY A 25 -2.47 1.30 -11.41
CA GLY A 25 -2.48 0.28 -10.37
C GLY A 25 -3.86 -0.30 -10.06
N ARG A 26 -4.85 -0.10 -10.92
CA ARG A 26 -6.14 -0.81 -10.83
C ARG A 26 -5.89 -2.30 -10.65
N HIS A 27 -6.53 -2.86 -9.63
CA HIS A 27 -6.40 -4.25 -9.17
C HIS A 27 -5.15 -4.60 -8.37
N ARG A 28 -4.20 -3.70 -8.19
CA ARG A 28 -3.01 -3.94 -7.35
C ARG A 28 -3.36 -3.89 -5.87
N CYS A 29 -2.71 -4.74 -5.08
CA CYS A 29 -2.99 -4.88 -3.67
C CYS A 29 -2.53 -3.64 -2.89
N CYS A 30 -3.48 -2.92 -2.30
CA CYS A 30 -3.19 -1.75 -1.46
C CYS A 30 -2.40 -2.10 -0.21
N GLY A 31 -2.64 -3.27 0.39
CA GLY A 31 -1.87 -3.70 1.56
C GLY A 31 -0.39 -3.91 1.24
N CYS A 32 -0.07 -4.51 0.09
CA CYS A 32 1.32 -4.64 -0.35
C CYS A 32 1.97 -3.26 -0.66
N ALA A 33 1.18 -2.33 -1.20
CA ALA A 33 1.65 -0.97 -1.44
C ALA A 33 1.97 -0.24 -0.12
N TYR A 34 1.09 -0.37 0.88
CA TYR A 34 1.31 0.14 2.23
C TYR A 34 2.58 -0.42 2.86
N GLU A 35 2.76 -1.74 2.86
CA GLU A 35 3.94 -2.40 3.44
C GLU A 35 5.23 -1.89 2.78
N ARG A 36 5.24 -1.75 1.45
CA ARG A 36 6.39 -1.19 0.75
C ARG A 36 6.68 0.26 1.13
N GLY A 37 5.65 1.08 1.24
CA GLY A 37 5.80 2.46 1.71
C GLY A 37 6.40 2.47 3.11
N TYR A 38 5.84 1.66 4.02
CA TYR A 38 6.27 1.55 5.40
C TYR A 38 7.74 1.17 5.54
N ASP A 39 8.20 0.16 4.79
CA ASP A 39 9.60 -0.27 4.80
C ASP A 39 10.56 0.84 4.32
N LEU A 40 10.20 1.57 3.26
CA LEU A 40 10.99 2.71 2.77
C LEU A 40 10.96 3.88 3.76
N GLY A 41 9.83 4.09 4.45
CA GLY A 41 9.67 5.11 5.48
C GLY A 41 10.53 4.82 6.70
N LEU A 42 10.61 3.57 7.13
CA LEU A 42 11.51 3.16 8.22
C LEU A 42 12.97 3.51 7.92
N GLN A 43 13.37 3.38 6.65
CA GLN A 43 14.72 3.69 6.18
C GLN A 43 14.91 5.19 5.88
N ARG A 44 13.83 5.98 5.91
CA ARG A 44 13.80 7.41 5.55
C ARG A 44 14.36 7.65 4.13
N GLU A 45 14.03 6.76 3.20
CA GLU A 45 14.47 6.84 1.82
C GLU A 45 13.93 8.10 1.13
N GLU A 46 14.82 8.90 0.54
CA GLU A 46 14.44 10.16 -0.13
C GLU A 46 13.97 9.92 -1.57
N LEU A 47 14.43 8.84 -2.20
CA LEU A 47 14.07 8.46 -3.55
C LEU A 47 13.04 7.34 -3.53
N LEU A 48 11.78 7.69 -3.75
CA LEU A 48 10.66 6.76 -3.66
C LEU A 48 10.36 6.14 -5.03
N ASN A 49 10.58 4.83 -5.14
CA ASN A 49 10.07 4.04 -6.24
C ASN A 49 8.95 3.11 -5.76
N ILE A 50 7.71 3.47 -6.07
CA ILE A 50 6.54 2.70 -5.65
C ILE A 50 6.43 1.38 -6.42
N ASP A 51 6.79 1.40 -7.71
CA ASP A 51 6.71 0.26 -8.63
C ASP A 51 5.38 -0.53 -8.52
N ILE A 52 4.27 0.19 -8.66
CA ILE A 52 2.92 -0.36 -8.42
C ILE A 52 2.59 -1.54 -9.35
N GLU A 53 3.12 -1.52 -10.57
CA GLU A 53 2.87 -2.58 -11.56
C GLU A 53 3.53 -3.92 -11.19
N SER A 54 4.55 -3.91 -10.32
CA SER A 54 5.13 -5.15 -9.78
C SER A 54 4.35 -5.74 -8.62
N LEU A 55 3.43 -4.97 -8.02
CA LEU A 55 2.63 -5.44 -6.89
C LEU A 55 1.69 -6.59 -7.32
N PRO A 56 1.44 -7.57 -6.44
CA PRO A 56 0.44 -8.59 -6.68
C PRO A 56 -0.96 -7.96 -6.77
N GLU A 57 -1.85 -8.62 -7.50
CA GLU A 57 -3.24 -8.21 -7.58
C GLU A 57 -4.02 -8.59 -6.32
N SER A 58 -5.00 -7.77 -5.94
CA SER A 58 -6.01 -8.12 -4.95
C SER A 58 -7.35 -7.48 -5.32
N GLN A 59 -8.40 -8.30 -5.32
CA GLN A 59 -9.79 -7.88 -5.57
C GLN A 59 -10.73 -8.24 -4.41
N ALA A 60 -10.17 -8.46 -3.23
CA ALA A 60 -10.91 -8.99 -2.09
C ALA A 60 -10.63 -8.21 -0.80
N GLY A 61 -11.59 -8.27 0.13
CA GLY A 61 -11.49 -7.60 1.42
C GLY A 61 -11.58 -6.08 1.35
N THR A 62 -11.06 -5.41 2.38
CA THR A 62 -11.12 -3.95 2.58
C THR A 62 -10.26 -3.20 1.57
N VAL A 63 -9.22 -3.83 1.03
CA VAL A 63 -8.34 -3.26 -0.01
C VAL A 63 -8.98 -3.18 -1.39
N ARG A 64 -10.16 -3.79 -1.60
CA ARG A 64 -10.82 -3.81 -2.89
C ARG A 64 -11.18 -2.38 -3.33
N HIS A 65 -10.82 -2.04 -4.56
CA HIS A 65 -11.07 -0.73 -5.19
C HIS A 65 -10.48 0.44 -4.40
N ARG A 66 -9.47 0.23 -3.56
CA ARG A 66 -8.74 1.30 -2.88
C ARG A 66 -7.52 1.70 -3.72
N SER A 67 -7.03 2.92 -3.51
CA SER A 67 -5.87 3.43 -4.22
C SER A 67 -4.56 2.86 -3.65
N PRO A 68 -3.77 2.10 -4.43
CA PRO A 68 -2.46 1.61 -3.98
C PRO A 68 -1.46 2.75 -3.78
N HIS A 69 -1.59 3.87 -4.53
CA HIS A 69 -0.76 5.06 -4.32
C HIS A 69 -1.00 5.68 -2.95
N ALA A 70 -2.27 5.87 -2.57
CA ALA A 70 -2.62 6.42 -1.27
C ALA A 70 -2.18 5.49 -0.12
N ALA A 71 -2.33 4.18 -0.31
CA ALA A 71 -1.86 3.18 0.65
C ALA A 71 -0.33 3.24 0.84
N PHE A 72 0.43 3.35 -0.25
CA PHE A 72 1.89 3.52 -0.19
C PHE A 72 2.28 4.80 0.56
N ALA A 73 1.65 5.93 0.24
CA ALA A 73 1.96 7.21 0.89
C ALA A 73 1.66 7.17 2.40
N MET A 74 0.53 6.56 2.78
CA MET A 74 0.18 6.32 4.18
C MET A 74 1.23 5.46 4.88
N GLY A 75 1.59 4.31 4.28
CA GLY A 75 2.63 3.44 4.82
C GLY A 75 3.96 4.16 4.98
N TYR A 76 4.40 4.93 3.98
CA TYR A 76 5.64 5.71 4.05
C TYR A 76 5.62 6.70 5.21
N GLN A 77 4.54 7.48 5.36
CA GLN A 77 4.39 8.40 6.48
C GLN A 77 4.48 7.68 7.84
N ASP A 78 3.78 6.54 7.98
CA ASP A 78 3.77 5.76 9.22
C ASP A 78 5.16 5.17 9.52
N GLY A 79 5.87 4.69 8.50
CA GLY A 79 7.24 4.18 8.62
C GLY A 79 8.22 5.29 9.04
N ILE A 80 8.10 6.49 8.46
CA ILE A 80 8.89 7.66 8.89
C ILE A 80 8.65 7.93 10.38
N ALA A 81 7.39 8.01 10.81
CA ALA A 81 7.05 8.27 12.21
C ALA A 81 7.64 7.20 13.14
N ALA A 82 7.53 5.92 12.77
CA ALA A 82 8.09 4.81 13.51
C ALA A 82 9.63 4.85 13.61
N SER A 83 10.33 5.32 12.57
CA SER A 83 11.80 5.44 12.57
C SER A 83 12.38 6.40 13.62
N TYR A 84 11.57 7.32 14.15
CA TYR A 84 11.96 8.23 15.23
C TYR A 84 11.58 7.72 16.63
N MET A 85 10.83 6.62 16.71
CA MET A 85 10.40 5.99 17.96
C MET A 85 11.30 4.81 18.39
N SER A 86 12.24 4.41 17.52
CA SER A 86 13.25 3.37 17.75
C SER A 86 14.58 3.95 18.22
#